data_AF-A0A6B1HHK1-F1
#
_entry.id   AF-A0A6B1HHK1-F1
#
_cell.length_a   1.000
_cell.length_b   1.000
_cell.length_c   1.000
_cell.angle_alpha   90.00
_cell.angle_beta   90.00
_cell.angle_gamma   90.00
#
_symmetry.space_group_name_H-M   'P 1'
#
loop_
_entity.id
_entity.type
_entity.pdbx_description
1 polymer ?
#
loop_
_entity_poly.entity_id
_entity_poly.type
_entity_poly.pdbx_seq_one_letter_code
_entity_poly.pdbx_strand_id
1 'polypeptide(L)'
;MTLETVRNPAALIEITELVDRLLDAIDGELTSRSRVVDGLLDLRLAAAELPDVVAQVDDCLATLPGNTTVTNLWWMETLADLRTAASN
;
A
#
# COMPACT_ATOMS: atom_id res chain seq x y z
N MET A 1 -29.01 6.00 -12.64
CA MET A 1 -28.41 7.01 -11.75
C MET A 1 -27.11 6.41 -11.28
N THR A 2 -26.06 6.60 -12.08
CA THR A 2 -24.71 6.10 -11.78
C THR A 2 -24.22 6.96 -10.63
N LEU A 3 -24.10 6.39 -9.44
CA LEU A 3 -23.35 7.01 -8.37
C LEU A 3 -21.91 7.03 -8.87
N GLU A 4 -21.48 8.16 -9.43
CA GLU A 4 -20.06 8.48 -9.48
C GLU A 4 -19.63 8.46 -8.02
N THR A 5 -19.01 7.35 -7.61
CA THR A 5 -18.29 7.25 -6.36
C THR A 5 -17.23 8.34 -6.41
N VAL A 6 -17.54 9.50 -5.83
CA VAL A 6 -16.56 10.55 -5.62
C VAL A 6 -15.51 9.93 -4.71
N ARG A 7 -14.36 9.55 -5.26
CA ARG A 7 -13.22 9.08 -4.47
C ARG A 7 -12.96 10.10 -3.37
N ASN A 8 -12.92 9.64 -2.12
CA ASN A 8 -12.71 10.52 -0.98
C ASN A 8 -11.31 11.18 -1.11
N PRO A 9 -11.20 12.51 -1.29
CA PRO A 9 -9.92 13.17 -1.44
C PRO A 9 -9.05 13.09 -0.18
N ALA A 10 -9.66 12.96 1.01
CA ALA A 10 -8.92 12.78 2.26
C ALA A 10 -8.22 11.41 2.29
N ALA A 11 -8.91 10.33 1.90
CA ALA A 11 -8.33 9.00 1.83
C ALA A 11 -7.15 8.95 0.85
N LEU A 12 -7.24 9.63 -0.28
CA LEU A 12 -6.13 9.74 -1.24
C LEU A 12 -4.90 10.43 -0.64
N ILE A 13 -5.10 11.52 0.10
CA ILE A 13 -4.02 12.24 0.79
C ILE A 13 -3.37 11.32 1.83
N GLU A 14 -4.18 10.67 2.68
CA GLU A 14 -3.68 9.77 3.73
C GLU A 14 -2.86 8.61 3.17
N ILE A 15 -3.34 7.96 2.09
CA ILE A 15 -2.59 6.89 1.41
C ILE A 15 -1.29 7.44 0.84
N THR A 16 -1.33 8.59 0.18
CA THR A 16 -0.13 9.18 -0.45
C THR A 16 0.94 9.52 0.60
N GLU A 17 0.54 10.17 1.69
CA GLU A 17 1.43 10.50 2.80
C GLU A 17 1.99 9.25 3.50
N LEU A 18 1.16 8.21 3.67
CA LEU A 18 1.63 6.94 4.22
C LEU A 18 2.61 6.24 3.28
N VAL A 19 2.34 6.18 1.97
CA VAL A 19 3.27 5.62 0.99
C VAL A 19 4.60 6.37 1.00
N ASP A 20 4.59 7.70 1.00
CA ASP A 20 5.82 8.51 1.02
C ASP A 20 6.62 8.24 2.31
N ARG A 21 5.96 8.15 3.48
CA ARG A 21 6.62 7.75 4.74
C ARG A 21 7.20 6.34 4.70
N LEU A 22 6.50 5.38 4.07
CA LEU A 22 6.97 4.01 3.96
C LEU A 22 8.18 3.91 3.03
N LEU A 23 8.20 4.68 1.93
CA LEU A 23 9.35 4.77 1.02
C LEU A 23 10.56 5.41 1.71
N ASP A 24 10.37 6.50 2.45
CA ASP A 24 11.45 7.18 3.19
C ASP A 24 12.07 6.30 4.28
N ALA A 25 11.31 5.32 4.80
CA ALA A 25 11.79 4.37 5.80
C ALA A 25 12.55 3.17 5.21
N ILE A 26 12.64 3.05 3.88
CA ILE A 26 13.39 1.99 3.22
C ILE A 26 14.89 2.31 3.28
N ASP A 27 15.65 1.37 3.84
CA ASP A 27 17.10 1.43 3.90
C ASP A 27 17.70 0.05 3.54
N GLY A 28 18.86 0.07 2.88
CA GLY A 28 19.56 -1.14 2.42
C GLY A 28 18.84 -1.90 1.29
N GLU A 29 19.03 -3.23 1.25
CA GLU A 29 18.48 -4.12 0.20
C GLU A 29 17.22 -4.88 0.64
N LEU A 30 17.04 -5.10 1.95
CA LEU A 30 15.97 -5.93 2.50
C LEU A 30 15.22 -5.20 3.62
N THR A 31 13.91 -5.41 3.66
CA THR A 31 13.04 -4.99 4.77
C THR A 31 12.50 -6.22 5.50
N SER A 32 12.34 -6.15 6.82
CA SER A 32 11.74 -7.26 7.57
C SER A 32 10.28 -7.48 7.14
N ARG A 33 9.90 -8.74 6.97
CA ARG A 33 8.55 -9.13 6.53
C ARG A 33 7.47 -8.54 7.44
N SER A 34 7.72 -8.49 8.75
CA SER A 34 6.80 -7.88 9.72
C SER A 34 6.53 -6.39 9.41
N ARG A 35 7.56 -5.62 9.10
CA ARG A 35 7.42 -4.18 8.79
C ARG A 35 6.64 -3.96 7.49
N VAL A 36 6.84 -4.83 6.49
CA VAL A 36 6.06 -4.81 5.25
C VAL A 36 4.58 -5.11 5.55
N VAL A 37 4.31 -6.14 6.35
CA VAL A 37 2.94 -6.50 6.74
C VAL A 37 2.28 -5.36 7.50
N ASP A 38 2.96 -4.75 8.48
CA ASP A 38 2.45 -3.61 9.24
C ASP A 38 2.11 -2.44 8.31
N GLY A 39 3.02 -2.10 7.37
CA GLY A 39 2.79 -1.06 6.37
C GLY A 39 1.61 -1.35 5.45
N LEU A 40 1.42 -2.60 5.01
CA LEU A 40 0.26 -3.01 4.22
C LEU A 40 -1.04 -2.92 5.02
N LEU A 41 -1.03 -3.30 6.30
CA LEU A 41 -2.22 -3.19 7.16
C LEU A 41 -2.59 -1.73 7.42
N ASP A 42 -1.61 -0.85 7.63
CA ASP A 42 -1.84 0.59 7.74
C ASP A 42 -2.44 1.15 6.44
N LEU A 43 -1.93 0.74 5.27
CA LEU A 43 -2.48 1.12 3.97
C LEU A 43 -3.90 0.61 3.78
N ARG A 44 -4.20 -0.61 4.22
CA ARG A 44 -5.54 -1.19 4.20
C ARG A 44 -6.54 -0.36 5.01
N LEU A 45 -6.10 0.15 6.16
CA LEU A 45 -6.92 1.01 7.03
C LEU A 45 -7.14 2.38 6.40
N ALA A 46 -6.10 3.02 5.87
CA ALA A 46 -6.21 4.31 5.17
C ALA A 46 -7.08 4.21 3.90
N ALA A 47 -7.07 3.06 3.23
CA ALA A 47 -7.87 2.77 2.05
C ALA A 47 -9.26 2.22 2.34
N ALA A 48 -9.77 2.23 3.57
CA ALA A 48 -11.01 1.54 3.94
C ALA A 48 -12.24 1.90 3.07
N GLU A 49 -12.28 3.12 2.51
CA GLU A 49 -13.35 3.61 1.63
C GLU A 49 -13.07 3.43 0.12
N LEU A 50 -11.95 2.80 -0.24
CA LEU A 50 -11.51 2.53 -1.61
C LEU A 50 -11.42 1.00 -1.83
N PRO A 51 -12.54 0.32 -2.14
CA PRO A 51 -12.59 -1.14 -2.23
C PRO A 51 -11.55 -1.76 -3.17
N ASP A 52 -11.26 -1.10 -4.29
CA ASP A 52 -10.29 -1.58 -5.27
C ASP A 52 -8.85 -1.55 -4.71
N VAL A 53 -8.52 -0.51 -3.94
CA VAL A 53 -7.20 -0.41 -3.27
C VAL A 53 -7.11 -1.43 -2.14
N VAL A 54 -8.19 -1.61 -1.35
CA VAL A 54 -8.25 -2.64 -0.30
C VAL A 54 -8.02 -4.03 -0.89
N ALA A 55 -8.66 -4.35 -2.02
CA ALA A 55 -8.49 -5.63 -2.69
C ALA A 55 -7.03 -5.84 -3.14
N GLN A 56 -6.38 -4.81 -3.69
CA GLN A 56 -4.98 -4.91 -4.08
C GLN A 56 -4.04 -5.07 -2.89
N VAL A 57 -4.31 -4.41 -1.76
CA VAL A 57 -3.56 -4.62 -0.52
C VAL A 57 -3.73 -6.05 0.00
N ASP A 58 -4.96 -6.58 -0.03
CA ASP A 58 -5.26 -7.95 0.39
C ASP A 58 -4.54 -8.98 -0.50
N ASP A 59 -4.47 -8.75 -1.82
CA ASP A 59 -3.68 -9.55 -2.74
C ASP A 59 -2.18 -9.50 -2.40
N CYS A 60 -1.63 -8.31 -2.13
CA CYS A 60 -0.23 -8.14 -1.75
C CYS A 60 0.10 -8.88 -0.44
N LEU A 61 -0.79 -8.86 0.54
CA LEU A 61 -0.66 -9.62 1.80
C LEU A 61 -0.66 -11.14 1.54
N ALA A 62 -1.51 -11.61 0.64
CA ALA A 62 -1.61 -13.03 0.29
C ALA A 62 -0.40 -13.54 -0.50
N THR A 63 0.20 -12.71 -1.35
CA THR A 63 1.32 -13.09 -2.23
C THR A 63 2.68 -12.60 -1.73
N LEU A 64 2.76 -12.13 -0.49
CA LEU A 64 3.94 -11.49 0.06
C LEU A 64 5.17 -12.44 0.00
N PRO A 65 6.29 -12.05 -0.61
CA PRO A 65 7.44 -12.93 -0.81
C PRO A 65 8.27 -13.10 0.47
N GLY A 66 9.12 -14.12 0.47
CA GLY A 66 10.10 -14.37 1.54
C GLY A 66 9.50 -14.81 2.87
N ASN A 67 10.30 -15.46 3.71
CA ASN A 67 9.83 -15.97 5.00
C ASN A 67 10.02 -14.97 6.15
N THR A 68 11.09 -14.18 6.12
CA THR A 68 11.49 -13.26 7.19
C THR A 68 11.81 -11.86 6.70
N THR A 69 12.21 -11.73 5.44
CA THR A 69 12.57 -10.48 4.78
C THR A 69 11.99 -10.45 3.38
N VAL A 70 11.84 -9.24 2.86
CA VAL A 70 11.33 -8.91 1.53
C VAL A 70 12.36 -8.00 0.88
N THR A 71 12.56 -8.13 -0.43
CA THR A 71 13.47 -7.23 -1.16
C THR A 71 12.87 -5.83 -1.20
N ASN A 72 13.71 -4.82 -0.97
CA ASN A 72 13.27 -3.43 -1.06
C ASN A 72 12.79 -3.09 -2.47
N LEU A 73 13.32 -3.76 -3.50
CA LEU A 73 12.80 -3.64 -4.87
C LEU A 73 11.31 -4.01 -4.96
N TRP A 74 10.93 -5.22 -4.49
CA TRP A 74 9.53 -5.64 -4.50
C TRP A 74 8.67 -4.69 -3.66
N TRP A 75 9.20 -4.22 -2.53
CA TRP A 75 8.44 -3.35 -1.64
C TRP A 75 8.20 -1.96 -2.26
N MET A 76 9.21 -1.37 -2.89
CA MET A 76 9.08 -0.09 -3.61
C MET A 76 8.10 -0.20 -4.78
N GLU A 77 8.19 -1.27 -5.58
CA GLU A 77 7.25 -1.53 -6.69
C GLU A 77 5.81 -1.65 -6.18
N THR A 78 5.60 -2.41 -5.11
CA THR A 78 4.28 -2.58 -4.46
C THR A 78 3.70 -1.23 -4.01
N LEU A 79 4.51 -0.39 -3.35
CA LEU A 79 4.08 0.93 -2.89
C LEU A 79 3.74 1.88 -4.04
N ALA A 80 4.49 1.82 -5.15
CA ALA A 80 4.23 2.60 -6.35
C ALA A 80 2.93 2.18 -7.05
N ASP A 81 2.67 0.87 -7.13
CA ASP A 81 1.44 0.32 -7.70
C ASP A 81 0.21 0.72 -6.87
N LEU A 82 0.30 0.63 -5.54
CA LEU A 82 -0.77 1.04 -4.62
C LEU A 82 -1.06 2.55 -4.72
N ARG A 83 -0.04 3.40 -4.82
CA ARG A 83 -0.20 4.85 -5.06
C ARG A 83 -0.95 5.11 -6.37
N THR A 84 -0.59 4.37 -7.42
CA THR A 84 -1.22 4.49 -8.74
C THR A 84 -2.69 4.06 -8.69
N ALA A 85 -3.01 2.96 -8.03
CA ALA A 85 -4.38 2.48 -7.83
C ALA A 85 -5.24 3.42 -6.98
N ALA A 86 -4.63 4.11 -6.01
CA ALA A 86 -5.31 5.16 -5.24
C ALA A 86 -5.62 6.40 -6.08
N SER A 87 -4.86 6.65 -7.16
CA SER A 87 -5.00 7.84 -8.00
C SER A 87 -5.93 7.68 -9.21
N ASN A 88 -6.22 6.44 -9.64
CA ASN A 88 -7.07 6.13 -10.82
C ASN A 88 -8.54 5.96 -10.48
#